data_AF-A0A4U7F3H9-F1
#
_entry.id   AF-A0A4U7F3H9-F1
#
_cell.length_a   1.000
_cell.length_b   1.000
_cell.length_c   1.000
_cell.angle_alpha   90.00
_cell.angle_beta   90.00
_cell.angle_gamma   90.00
#
_symmetry.space_group_name_H-M   'P 1'
#
loop_
_entity.id
_entity.type
_entity.pdbx_description
1 polymer ?
#
loop_
_entity_poly.entity_id
_entity_poly.type
_entity_poly.pdbx_seq_one_letter_code
_entity_poly.pdbx_strand_id
1 'polypeptide(L)' 'MTGYYDYVLGLIPAALIGVTAALYLVGVPTTAALPGGALVAGTIMAHAMFVRAPIRPADAGARSNP' A
#
# COMPACT_ATOMS: atom_id res chain seq x y z
N MET A 1 -1.37 6.79 17.69
CA MET A 1 -0.80 7.82 16.80
C MET A 1 -0.65 7.17 15.44
N THR A 2 -1.44 7.58 14.45
CA THR A 2 -1.36 6.96 13.12
C THR A 2 -0.12 7.47 12.41
N GLY A 3 0.79 6.56 12.07
CA GLY A 3 2.02 6.84 11.34
C GLY A 3 1.84 6.72 9.82
N TYR A 4 2.89 7.05 9.07
CA TYR A 4 2.94 6.89 7.61
C TYR A 4 2.53 5.48 7.16
N TYR A 5 3.01 4.43 7.83
CA TYR A 5 2.71 3.05 7.45
C TYR A 5 1.26 2.66 7.71
N ASP A 6 0.58 3.25 8.69
CA ASP A 6 -0.84 2.98 8.93
C ASP A 6 -1.69 3.50 7.76
N TYR A 7 -1.33 4.66 7.21
CA TYR A 7 -1.96 5.20 6.00
C TYR A 7 -1.67 4.36 4.77
N VAL A 8 -0.41 3.95 4.55
CA VAL A 8 -0.04 3.07 3.43
C VAL A 8 -0.80 1.75 3.52
N LEU A 9 -0.87 1.16 4.71
CA LEU A 9 -1.55 -0.11 4.96
C LEU A 9 -3.05 -0.02 4.67
N GLY A 10 -3.69 1.11 5.02
CA GLY A 10 -5.09 1.36 4.67
C GLY A 10 -5.31 1.69 3.20
N LEU A 11 -4.36 2.38 2.55
CA LEU A 11 -4.45 2.79 1.15
C LEU A 11 -4.40 1.61 0.17
N ILE A 12 -3.63 0.56 0.46
CA ILE A 12 -3.52 -0.61 -0.42
C ILE A 12 -4.87 -1.31 -0.66
N PRO A 13 -5.62 -1.76 0.38
CA PRO A 13 -6.94 -2.37 0.18
C PRO A 13 -7.96 -1.35 -0.31
N ALA A 14 -7.89 -0.09 0.15
CA ALA A 14 -8.79 0.96 -0.31
C ALA A 14 -8.64 1.26 -1.80
N ALA A 15 -7.40 1.30 -2.32
CA ALA A 15 -7.14 1.48 -3.74
C ALA A 15 -7.57 0.27 -4.56
N LEU A 16 -7.26 -0.94 -4.09
CA LEU A 16 -7.68 -2.17 -4.77
C LEU A 16 -9.21 -2.22 -4.92
N ILE A 17 -9.94 -2.03 -3.83
CA ILE A 17 -11.41 -2.10 -3.83
C ILE A 17 -12.00 -0.88 -4.54
N GLY A 18 -11.53 0.33 -4.22
CA GLY A 18 -12.07 1.57 -4.75
C GLY A 18 -11.90 1.71 -6.26
N VAL A 19 -10.72 1.40 -6.80
CA VAL A 19 -10.47 1.46 -8.24
C VAL A 19 -11.25 0.35 -8.96
N THR A 20 -11.25 -0.88 -8.42
CA THR A 20 -12.02 -1.99 -9.01
C THR A 20 -13.51 -1.66 -9.04
N ALA A 21 -14.07 -1.13 -7.94
CA ALA A 21 -15.46 -0.74 -7.84
C ALA A 21 -15.81 0.43 -8.79
N ALA A 22 -14.95 1.44 -8.89
CA ALA A 22 -15.14 2.55 -9.81
C ALA A 22 -15.17 2.09 -11.28
N LEU A 23 -14.24 1.23 -11.67
CA LEU A 23 -14.19 0.64 -13.01
C LEU A 23 -15.43 -0.23 -13.29
N TYR A 24 -15.85 -1.04 -12.32
CA TYR A 24 -17.07 -1.84 -12.42
C TYR A 24 -18.32 -0.97 -12.61
N LEU A 25 -18.44 0.13 -11.85
CA LEU A 25 -19.58 1.06 -11.92
C LEU A 25 -19.70 1.75 -13.28
N VAL A 26 -18.60 1.97 -13.99
CA VAL A 26 -18.61 2.53 -15.36
C VAL A 26 -18.73 1.45 -16.45
N GLY A 27 -19.00 0.20 -16.07
CA GLY A 27 -19.30 -0.89 -16.99
C GLY A 27 -18.09 -1.73 -17.43
N VAL A 28 -16.91 -1.54 -16.84
CA VAL A 28 -15.74 -2.40 -17.12
C VAL A 28 -15.98 -3.77 -16.50
N PRO A 29 -15.78 -4.88 -17.25
CA PRO A 29 -15.95 -6.21 -16.69
C PRO A 29 -14.98 -6.46 -15.53
N THR A 30 -15.44 -7.15 -14.49
CA THR A 30 -14.66 -7.38 -13.26
C THR A 30 -13.32 -8.07 -13.53
N THR A 31 -13.27 -8.95 -14.54
CA THR A 31 -12.03 -9.62 -14.98
C THR A 31 -10.96 -8.66 -15.50
N ALA A 32 -11.34 -7.48 -15.99
CA ALA A 32 -10.42 -6.41 -16.39
C ALA A 32 -10.28 -5.33 -15.32
N ALA A 33 -11.33 -5.03 -14.57
CA ALA A 33 -11.31 -4.04 -13.50
C ALA A 33 -10.40 -4.46 -12.33
N LEU A 34 -10.43 -5.74 -11.95
CA LEU A 34 -9.65 -6.28 -10.84
C LEU A 34 -8.13 -6.17 -11.07
N PRO A 35 -7.56 -6.57 -12.21
CA PRO A 35 -6.14 -6.33 -12.47
C PRO A 35 -5.81 -4.82 -12.56
N GLY A 36 -6.74 -3.99 -13.03
CA GLY A 36 -6.58 -2.52 -12.99
C GLY A 36 -6.43 -1.97 -11.56
N GLY A 37 -7.31 -2.38 -10.64
CA GLY A 37 -7.20 -2.03 -9.22
C GLY A 37 -5.94 -2.59 -8.57
N ALA A 38 -5.56 -3.81 -8.93
CA ALA A 38 -4.32 -4.44 -8.44
C ALA A 38 -3.06 -3.68 -8.86
N LEU A 39 -3.03 -3.11 -10.08
CA LEU A 39 -1.91 -2.28 -10.52
C LEU A 39 -1.77 -1.02 -9.67
N VAL A 40 -2.88 -0.32 -9.37
CA VAL A 40 -2.85 0.88 -8.53
C VAL A 40 -2.45 0.55 -7.09
N ALA A 41 -2.98 -0.53 -6.52
CA ALA A 41 -2.54 -1.00 -5.21
C ALA A 41 -1.04 -1.39 -5.20
N GLY A 42 -0.58 -2.02 -6.28
CA GLY A 42 0.81 -2.39 -6.50
C GLY A 42 1.75 -1.20 -6.58
N THR A 43 1.36 -0.09 -7.23
CA THR A 43 2.19 1.12 -7.28
C THR A 43 2.32 1.79 -5.92
N ILE A 44 1.25 1.81 -5.10
CA ILE A 44 1.31 2.30 -3.71
C ILE A 44 2.27 1.45 -2.89
N MET A 45 2.14 0.12 -2.99
CA MET A 45 3.03 -0.82 -2.31
C MET A 45 4.49 -0.62 -2.75
N ALA A 46 4.76 -0.51 -4.05
CA ALA A 46 6.09 -0.22 -4.57
C ALA A 46 6.62 1.13 -4.06
N HIS A 47 5.82 2.19 -4.12
CA HIS A 47 6.20 3.50 -3.61
C HIS A 47 6.60 3.43 -2.12
N ALA A 48 5.84 2.72 -1.30
CA ALA A 48 6.18 2.55 0.11
C ALA A 48 7.51 1.80 0.30
N MET A 49 7.76 0.74 -0.49
CA MET A 49 9.01 -0.02 -0.42
C MET A 49 10.25 0.80 -0.81
N PHE A 50 10.13 1.67 -1.82
CA PHE A 50 11.27 2.41 -2.37
C PHE A 50 11.47 3.80 -1.76
N VAL A 51 10.40 4.50 -1.38
CA VAL A 51 10.49 5.88 -0.84
C VAL A 51 10.74 5.87 0.65
N ARG A 52 10.12 4.94 1.37
CA ARG A 52 10.32 4.81 2.81
C ARG A 52 10.58 3.36 3.16
N ALA A 53 11.82 2.94 2.89
CA ALA A 53 12.30 1.61 3.20
C ALA A 53 11.86 1.21 4.62
N PRO A 54 11.26 0.02 4.80
CA PRO A 54 10.87 -0.46 6.11
C PRO A 54 12.11 -0.45 7.00
N ILE A 55 12.10 0.45 7.98
CA ILE A 55 13.20 0.63 8.93
C ILE A 55 13.41 -0.71 9.63
N ARG A 56 14.58 -1.34 9.45
CA ARG A 56 14.92 -2.54 10.24
C ARG A 56 15.07 -2.09 11.70
N PRO A 57 14.29 -2.63 12.65
CA PRO A 57 14.54 -2.40 14.07
C PRO A 57 15.73 -3.26 14.51
N ALA A 58 16.93 -2.86 14.11
CA ALA A 58 18.19 -3.44 14.60
C ALA A 58 19.13 -2.38 15.19
N ASP A 59 18.95 -1.10 14.84
CA ASP A 59 19.83 -0.01 15.32
C ASP A 59 19.34 0.69 16.59
N ALA A 60 18.18 0.30 17.13
CA ALA A 60 17.59 0.89 18.33
C ALA A 60 18.02 0.20 19.64
N GLY A 61 18.58 -1.02 19.58
CA GLY A 61 18.95 -1.82 20.77
C GLY A 61 20.44 -1.87 21.09
N ALA A 62 21.33 -1.44 20.20
CA ALA A 62 22.77 -1.64 20.36
C ALA A 62 23.53 -0.49 21.05
N ARG A 63 22.85 0.62 21.40
CA ARG A 63 23.50 1.83 21.97
C ARG A 63 23.15 2.11 23.42
N SER A 64 22.63 1.12 24.15
CA SER A 64 22.34 1.25 25.58
C SER A 64 22.95 0.09 26.37
N ASN A 65 24.28 -0.04 26.34
CA ASN A 65 24.99 -0.54 27.51
C ASN A 65 26.45 -0.03 27.49
N PRO A 66 26.85 0.89 28.39
CA PRO A 66 28.25 1.19 28.64
C PRO A 66 28.97 0.04 29.36
#